data_AF-A0A813N1Y0-F1
#
_entry.id   AF-A0A813N1Y0-F1
#
_cell.length_a   1.000
_cell.length_b   1.000
_cell.length_c   1.000
_cell.angle_alpha   90.00
_cell.angle_beta   90.00
_cell.angle_gamma   90.00
#
_symmetry.space_group_name_H-M   'P 1'
#
loop_
_entity.id
_entity.type
_entity.pdbx_description
1 polymer ?
#
loop_
_entity_poly.entity_id
_entity_poly.type
_entity_poly.pdbx_seq_one_letter_code
_entity_poly.pdbx_strand_id
1 'polypeptide(L)'
;MVLVTQENSIINYLIKNTPSAGGFRWHFPFVDIFFYEQKQSYLWNLNYPDDKFRDKDVFPLVLRPLGQLWLPAPRKPKRFFGFDPFDDCKSHFWNHRIESGQEEVTVKCDRLKGIYPFVVQNNKTDWVEILKINNTVIHTVIFKKLRYGA
;
A
#
# COMPACT_ATOMS: atom_id res chain seq x y z
N MET A 1 2.27 -1.22 -3.18
CA MET A 1 2.26 -0.38 -4.40
C MET A 1 1.16 0.67 -4.26
N VAL A 2 1.56 1.91 -4.02
CA VAL A 2 0.68 3.09 -4.10
C VAL A 2 1.14 3.85 -5.33
N LEU A 3 0.25 4.14 -6.28
CA LEU A 3 0.63 4.90 -7.46
C LEU A 3 0.58 6.38 -7.09
N VAL A 4 1.76 6.98 -6.92
CA VAL A 4 1.90 8.40 -6.62
C VAL A 4 1.99 9.15 -7.94
N THR A 5 0.97 9.96 -8.24
CA THR A 5 1.02 10.92 -9.34
C THR A 5 1.76 12.18 -8.89
N GLN A 6 2.47 12.80 -9.84
CA GLN A 6 3.56 13.76 -9.66
C GLN A 6 3.10 15.18 -9.23
N GLU A 7 2.22 15.33 -8.24
CA GLU A 7 1.90 16.66 -7.70
C GLU A 7 1.57 16.57 -6.21
N ASN A 8 2.57 16.66 -5.32
CA ASN A 8 2.32 16.89 -3.89
C ASN A 8 3.49 17.63 -3.23
N SER A 9 3.33 18.95 -3.11
CA SER A 9 4.25 19.89 -2.45
C SER A 9 4.45 19.62 -0.94
N ILE A 10 3.59 18.81 -0.32
CA ILE A 10 3.62 18.45 1.11
C ILE A 10 4.82 17.56 1.47
N ILE A 11 5.26 16.70 0.55
CA ILE A 11 6.38 15.77 0.79
C ILE A 11 7.69 16.54 1.01
N ASN A 12 7.90 17.65 0.28
CA ASN A 12 9.12 18.45 0.39
C ASN A 12 9.29 19.19 1.73
N TYR A 13 8.21 19.48 2.45
CA TYR A 13 8.30 20.19 3.74
C TYR A 13 8.78 19.27 4.88
N LEU A 14 8.42 17.97 4.83
CA LEU A 14 8.71 17.01 5.89
C LEU A 14 10.15 16.47 5.87
N ILE A 15 10.86 16.58 4.74
CA ILE A 15 12.15 15.90 4.52
C ILE A 15 13.37 16.75 4.91
N LYS A 16 13.23 18.08 4.97
CA LYS A 16 14.36 19.04 4.98
C LYS A 16 15.35 18.96 6.14
N ASN A 17 14.99 18.34 7.27
CA ASN A 17 15.82 18.33 8.48
C ASN A 17 16.14 16.93 9.01
N THR A 18 16.04 15.89 8.17
CA THR A 18 16.16 14.53 8.70
C THR A 18 17.62 14.03 8.69
N PRO A 19 18.14 13.49 9.81
CA PRO A 19 19.49 12.96 9.88
C PRO A 19 19.74 11.87 8.84
N SER A 20 20.99 11.78 8.35
CA SER A 20 21.39 10.69 7.45
C SER A 20 21.28 9.37 8.20
N ALA A 21 20.48 8.46 7.65
CA ALA A 21 20.41 7.08 8.10
C ALA A 21 21.48 6.29 7.34
N GLY A 22 22.60 6.00 7.99
CA GLY A 22 23.69 5.21 7.40
C GLY A 22 24.55 5.95 6.36
N GLY A 23 25.23 5.19 5.51
CA GLY A 23 26.16 5.70 4.48
C GLY A 23 25.54 5.97 3.11
N PHE A 24 24.20 6.06 3.03
CA PHE A 24 23.47 6.19 1.78
C PHE A 24 23.26 7.66 1.37
N ARG A 25 22.94 7.90 0.10
CA ARG A 25 22.73 9.26 -0.46
C ARG A 25 21.36 9.85 -0.14
N TRP A 26 20.43 9.05 0.36
CA TRP A 26 19.08 9.46 0.73
C TRP A 26 18.93 9.55 2.26
N HIS A 27 17.86 10.22 2.71
CA HIS A 27 17.57 10.44 4.11
C HIS A 27 16.15 9.97 4.39
N PHE A 28 15.97 9.08 5.37
CA PHE A 28 14.64 8.72 5.87
C PHE A 28 13.99 9.92 6.55
N PRO A 29 12.69 10.20 6.37
CA PRO A 29 11.76 9.49 5.50
C PRO A 29 11.88 9.93 4.04
N PHE A 30 11.75 8.97 3.12
CA PHE A 30 11.68 9.19 1.67
C PHE A 30 10.59 8.31 1.04
N VAL A 31 10.32 8.52 -0.24
CA VAL A 31 9.37 7.73 -1.03
C VAL A 31 10.11 7.10 -2.20
N ASP A 32 10.08 5.77 -2.28
CA ASP A 32 10.55 5.05 -3.45
C ASP A 32 9.48 5.04 -4.55
N ILE A 33 9.91 5.33 -5.77
CA ILE A 33 9.07 5.29 -6.96
C ILE A 33 9.64 4.24 -7.91
N PHE A 34 8.83 3.23 -8.23
CA PHE A 34 9.18 2.17 -9.17
C PHE A 34 8.43 2.38 -10.47
N PHE A 35 9.15 2.31 -11.58
CA PHE A 35 8.58 2.45 -12.91
C PHE A 35 8.25 1.08 -13.48
N TYR A 36 7.11 1.01 -14.16
CA TYR A 36 6.63 -0.20 -14.80
C TYR A 36 6.36 0.04 -16.27
N GLU A 37 6.72 -0.93 -17.10
CA GLU A 37 6.38 -0.96 -18.51
C GLU A 37 5.29 -2.00 -18.74
N GLN A 38 4.23 -1.62 -19.46
CA GLN A 38 3.17 -2.54 -19.84
C GLN A 38 3.56 -3.28 -21.12
N LYS A 39 3.66 -4.61 -21.05
CA LYS A 39 3.81 -5.48 -22.22
C LYS A 39 2.76 -6.57 -22.17
N GLN A 40 1.95 -6.65 -23.23
CA GLN A 40 0.82 -7.57 -23.29
C GLN A 40 -0.08 -7.40 -22.04
N SER A 41 -0.38 -8.47 -21.31
CA SER A 41 -1.21 -8.45 -20.09
C SER A 41 -0.40 -8.35 -18.79
N TYR A 42 0.83 -7.84 -18.85
CA TYR A 42 1.72 -7.74 -17.69
C TYR A 42 2.34 -6.35 -17.55
N LEU A 43 2.51 -5.93 -16.31
CA LEU A 43 3.33 -4.79 -15.90
C LEU A 43 4.68 -5.34 -15.42
N TRP A 44 5.76 -4.88 -16.05
CA TRP A 44 7.12 -5.29 -15.76
C TRP A 44 7.84 -4.17 -15.02
N ASN A 45 8.39 -4.46 -13.84
CA ASN A 45 9.19 -3.48 -13.11
C ASN A 45 10.51 -3.25 -13.85
N LEU A 46 10.82 -1.99 -14.16
CA LEU A 46 12.03 -1.62 -14.90
C LEU A 46 13.32 -1.81 -14.07
N ASN A 47 13.22 -1.73 -12.74
CA ASN A 47 14.37 -1.87 -11.85
C ASN A 47 14.56 -3.32 -11.36
N TYR A 48 13.51 -4.15 -11.44
CA TYR A 48 13.49 -5.53 -10.96
C TYR A 48 12.79 -6.43 -11.98
N PRO A 49 13.50 -6.95 -12.99
CA PRO A 49 12.87 -7.65 -14.12
C PRO A 49 12.06 -8.91 -13.73
N ASP A 50 12.37 -9.52 -12.58
CA ASP A 50 11.64 -10.66 -12.04
C ASP A 50 10.29 -10.27 -11.42
N ASP A 51 10.11 -8.99 -11.06
CA ASP A 51 8.87 -8.44 -10.51
C ASP A 51 7.93 -8.04 -11.65
N LYS A 52 6.98 -8.93 -11.95
CA LYS A 52 5.90 -8.67 -12.90
C LYS A 52 4.53 -8.98 -12.32
N PHE A 53 3.56 -8.16 -12.71
CA PHE A 53 2.17 -8.27 -12.25
C PHE A 53 1.22 -8.36 -13.42
N ARG A 54 0.11 -9.11 -13.27
CA ARG A 54 -0.94 -9.13 -14.28
C ARG A 54 -1.69 -7.79 -14.25
N ASP A 55 -1.87 -7.18 -15.41
CA ASP A 55 -2.59 -5.92 -15.57
C ASP A 55 -3.99 -5.94 -14.92
N LYS A 56 -4.72 -7.04 -15.06
CA LYS A 56 -6.06 -7.25 -14.50
C LYS A 56 -6.10 -7.31 -12.97
N ASP A 57 -4.97 -7.56 -12.32
CA ASP A 57 -4.89 -7.56 -10.85
C ASP A 57 -4.57 -6.15 -10.31
N VAL A 58 -4.06 -5.27 -11.18
CA VAL A 58 -3.81 -3.85 -10.92
C VAL A 58 -5.04 -3.01 -11.29
N PHE A 59 -5.51 -3.11 -12.53
CA PHE A 59 -6.51 -2.24 -13.13
C PHE A 59 -7.95 -2.83 -13.13
N PRO A 60 -8.99 -1.97 -13.20
CA PRO A 60 -8.93 -0.52 -12.96
C PRO A 60 -8.51 -0.23 -11.52
N LEU A 61 -7.84 0.91 -11.31
CA LEU A 61 -7.42 1.31 -9.97
C LEU A 61 -8.64 1.59 -9.10
N VAL A 62 -8.48 1.35 -7.80
CA VAL A 62 -9.50 1.66 -6.78
C VAL A 62 -8.88 2.55 -5.72
N LEU A 63 -9.65 3.53 -5.21
CA LEU A 63 -9.18 4.37 -4.11
C LEU A 63 -9.10 3.55 -2.83
N ARG A 64 -7.97 3.64 -2.11
CA ARG A 64 -7.78 2.99 -0.80
C ARG A 64 -7.20 3.99 0.20
N PRO A 65 -7.48 3.82 1.51
CA PRO A 65 -6.96 4.75 2.50
C PRO A 65 -5.47 4.48 2.78
N LEU A 66 -4.70 5.55 2.87
CA LEU A 66 -3.33 5.58 3.39
C LEU A 66 -3.22 6.75 4.38
N GLY A 67 -3.31 6.46 5.68
CA GLY A 67 -3.43 7.49 6.70
C GLY A 67 -4.70 8.33 6.49
N GLN A 68 -4.54 9.63 6.25
CA GLN A 68 -5.64 10.56 5.97
C GLN A 68 -5.92 10.74 4.46
N LEU A 69 -5.13 10.10 3.59
CA LEU A 69 -5.23 10.25 2.13
C LEU A 69 -5.98 9.08 1.51
N TRP A 70 -6.62 9.34 0.36
CA TRP A 70 -7.22 8.33 -0.50
C TRP A 70 -6.46 8.28 -1.82
N LEU A 71 -5.74 7.19 -2.05
CA LEU A 71 -4.83 7.08 -3.18
C LEU A 71 -5.23 5.92 -4.10
N PRO A 72 -4.95 6.02 -5.40
CA PRO A 72 -5.15 4.91 -6.32
C PRO A 72 -4.28 3.71 -5.93
N ALA A 73 -4.92 2.55 -5.79
CA ALA A 73 -4.29 1.29 -5.44
C ALA A 73 -4.75 0.16 -6.40
N PRO A 74 -3.95 -0.92 -6.52
CA PRO A 74 -4.33 -2.10 -7.26
C PRO A 74 -5.70 -2.66 -6.83
N ARG A 75 -6.51 -3.10 -7.79
CA ARG A 75 -7.81 -3.70 -7.54
C ARG A 75 -7.74 -4.95 -6.64
N LYS A 76 -6.68 -5.76 -6.78
CA LYS A 76 -6.51 -7.04 -6.07
C LYS A 76 -5.17 -7.10 -5.32
N PRO A 77 -4.99 -6.31 -4.25
CA PRO A 77 -3.69 -6.17 -3.59
C PRO A 77 -3.15 -7.48 -2.98
N LYS A 78 -4.01 -8.43 -2.60
CA LYS A 78 -3.59 -9.76 -2.10
C LYS A 78 -2.75 -10.56 -3.11
N ARG A 79 -2.92 -10.33 -4.41
CA ARG A 79 -2.17 -11.05 -5.46
C ARG A 79 -0.69 -10.69 -5.51
N PHE A 80 -0.28 -9.63 -4.79
CA PHE A 80 1.08 -9.10 -4.78
C PHE A 80 1.91 -9.63 -3.60
N PHE A 81 1.33 -10.50 -2.76
CA PHE A 81 2.00 -11.05 -1.58
C PHE A 81 2.06 -12.57 -1.66
N GLY A 82 3.18 -13.14 -1.20
CA GLY A 82 3.35 -14.60 -1.03
C GLY A 82 2.70 -15.15 0.25
N PHE A 83 2.02 -14.31 1.02
CA PHE A 83 1.31 -14.64 2.25
C PHE A 83 -0.08 -13.98 2.23
N ASP A 84 -0.90 -14.19 3.25
CA ASP A 84 -2.19 -13.50 3.36
C ASP A 84 -2.04 -12.15 4.08
N PRO A 85 -1.95 -11.00 3.38
CA PRO A 85 -1.71 -9.71 4.01
C PRO A 85 -2.90 -9.19 4.81
N PHE A 86 -4.03 -9.90 4.78
CA PHE A 86 -5.23 -9.55 5.57
C PHE A 86 -5.33 -10.32 6.89
N ASP A 87 -4.52 -11.37 7.04
CA ASP A 87 -4.47 -12.20 8.25
C ASP A 87 -3.10 -12.10 8.94
N ASP A 88 -2.03 -12.12 8.16
CA ASP A 88 -0.66 -12.02 8.66
C ASP A 88 -0.08 -10.62 8.39
N CYS A 89 0.30 -9.95 9.47
CA CYS A 89 0.95 -8.65 9.45
C CYS A 89 2.45 -8.87 9.67
N LYS A 90 3.23 -8.60 8.62
CA LYS A 90 4.66 -8.89 8.54
C LYS A 90 5.49 -7.61 8.52
N SER A 91 6.53 -7.51 9.35
CA SER A 91 7.52 -6.44 9.27
C SER A 91 8.48 -6.64 8.08
N HIS A 92 9.02 -5.56 7.56
CA HIS A 92 10.00 -5.62 6.48
C HIS A 92 11.40 -5.96 7.02
N PHE A 93 12.17 -6.75 6.28
CA PHE A 93 13.53 -7.14 6.68
C PHE A 93 14.52 -5.96 6.70
N TRP A 94 14.24 -4.91 5.95
CA TRP A 94 15.08 -3.71 5.89
C TRP A 94 14.47 -2.57 6.69
N ASN A 95 15.23 -2.00 7.61
CA ASN A 95 14.84 -0.85 8.42
C ASN A 95 15.40 0.45 7.82
N HIS A 96 14.60 1.13 7.01
CA HIS A 96 15.01 2.38 6.36
C HIS A 96 15.33 3.54 7.33
N ARG A 97 14.88 3.50 8.59
CA ARG A 97 15.21 4.56 9.56
C ARG A 97 16.69 4.57 9.93
N ILE A 98 17.32 3.40 9.96
CA ILE A 98 18.73 3.22 10.32
C ILE A 98 19.55 2.62 9.17
N GLU A 99 18.91 2.36 8.03
CA GLU A 99 19.47 1.73 6.83
C GLU A 99 20.25 0.44 7.14
N SER A 100 19.60 -0.46 7.88
CA SER A 100 20.17 -1.77 8.23
C SER A 100 19.14 -2.89 8.13
N GLY A 101 19.63 -4.13 8.00
CA GLY A 101 18.81 -5.32 8.13
C GLY A 101 18.28 -5.50 9.55
N GLN A 102 17.13 -6.16 9.66
CA GLN A 102 16.50 -6.59 10.92
C GLN A 102 15.77 -7.92 10.69
N GLU A 103 15.43 -8.60 11.77
CA GLU A 103 14.62 -9.81 11.70
C GLU A 103 13.17 -9.47 11.28
N GLU A 104 12.64 -10.25 10.33
CA GLU A 104 11.23 -10.16 9.97
C GLU A 104 10.36 -10.81 11.04
N VAL A 105 9.36 -10.08 11.52
CA VAL A 105 8.41 -10.54 12.51
C VAL A 105 7.04 -10.61 11.86
N THR A 106 6.39 -11.77 11.98
CA THR A 106 5.01 -11.98 11.53
C THR A 106 4.11 -12.17 12.74
N VAL A 107 3.02 -11.41 12.80
CA VAL A 107 1.96 -11.57 13.79
C VAL A 107 0.60 -11.61 13.12
N LYS A 108 -0.41 -12.19 13.76
CA LYS A 108 -1.79 -12.04 13.30
C LYS A 108 -2.23 -10.59 13.35
N CYS A 109 -2.77 -10.09 12.25
CA CYS A 109 -3.23 -8.71 12.12
C CYS A 109 -4.29 -8.35 13.17
N ASP A 110 -5.07 -9.32 13.65
CA ASP A 110 -6.02 -9.14 14.75
C ASP A 110 -5.37 -8.57 16.02
N ARG A 111 -4.11 -8.93 16.30
CA ARG A 111 -3.36 -8.40 17.46
C ARG A 111 -3.05 -6.91 17.32
N LEU A 112 -3.11 -6.36 16.11
CA LEU A 112 -2.81 -4.97 15.80
C LEU A 112 -4.05 -4.09 15.61
N LYS A 113 -5.25 -4.67 15.47
CA LYS A 113 -6.51 -3.94 15.20
C LYS A 113 -6.91 -2.93 16.29
N GLY A 114 -6.36 -3.07 17.50
CA GLY A 114 -6.56 -2.13 18.61
C GLY A 114 -5.53 -1.01 18.69
N ILE A 115 -4.44 -1.10 17.92
CA ILE A 115 -3.32 -0.15 17.92
C ILE A 115 -3.31 0.67 16.63
N TYR A 116 -3.58 0.01 15.51
CA TYR A 116 -3.59 0.63 14.19
C TYR A 116 -4.98 0.57 13.55
N PRO A 117 -5.35 1.58 12.73
CA PRO A 117 -6.55 1.50 11.90
C PRO A 117 -6.46 0.37 10.86
N PHE A 118 -7.56 -0.37 10.70
CA PHE A 118 -7.70 -1.40 9.67
C PHE A 118 -8.90 -1.11 8.76
N VAL A 119 -8.76 -1.48 7.49
CA VAL A 119 -9.87 -1.48 6.54
C VAL A 119 -10.67 -2.77 6.72
N VAL A 120 -11.97 -2.64 6.92
CA VAL A 120 -12.91 -3.76 6.87
C VAL A 120 -13.82 -3.62 5.67
N GLN A 121 -14.04 -4.73 4.96
CA GLN A 121 -15.01 -4.82 3.87
C GLN A 121 -16.34 -5.35 4.40
N ASN A 122 -17.43 -4.68 4.06
CA ASN A 122 -18.78 -5.21 4.23
C ASN A 122 -19.34 -5.55 2.85
N ASN A 123 -19.64 -6.83 2.60
CA ASN A 123 -20.02 -7.35 1.28
C ASN A 123 -21.53 -7.58 1.13
N LYS A 124 -22.37 -7.03 2.02
CA LYS A 124 -23.80 -7.40 2.05
C LYS A 124 -24.65 -6.77 0.93
N THR A 125 -24.28 -5.61 0.37
CA THR A 125 -25.08 -4.92 -0.66
C THR A 125 -24.24 -4.04 -1.59
N ASP A 126 -23.39 -3.19 -1.01
CA ASP A 126 -22.36 -2.41 -1.70
C ASP A 126 -20.98 -2.90 -1.28
N TRP A 127 -19.95 -2.70 -2.10
CA TRP A 127 -18.56 -2.87 -1.63
C TRP A 127 -18.26 -1.65 -0.75
N VAL A 128 -18.50 -1.78 0.55
CA VAL A 128 -18.21 -0.73 1.52
C VAL A 128 -16.88 -1.05 2.19
N GLU A 129 -15.95 -0.11 2.11
CA GLU A 129 -14.69 -0.17 2.85
C GLU A 129 -14.71 0.85 3.97
N ILE A 130 -14.49 0.36 5.19
CA ILE A 130 -14.54 1.17 6.39
C ILE A 130 -13.15 1.12 7.03
N LEU A 131 -12.49 2.27 7.13
CA LEU A 131 -11.30 2.42 7.95
C LEU A 131 -11.75 2.64 9.39
N LYS A 132 -11.39 1.72 10.28
CA LYS A 132 -11.74 1.81 11.70
C LYS A 132 -10.60 1.37 12.58
N ILE A 133 -10.57 1.91 13.80
CA ILE A 133 -9.74 1.43 14.89
C ILE A 133 -10.67 1.01 16.02
N ASN A 134 -10.53 -0.23 16.51
CA ASN A 134 -11.54 -0.86 17.37
C ASN A 134 -12.95 -0.76 16.75
N ASN A 135 -13.89 -0.12 17.45
CA ASN A 135 -15.26 0.12 17.00
C ASN A 135 -15.49 1.55 16.49
N THR A 136 -14.45 2.39 16.47
CA THR A 136 -14.54 3.77 15.99
C THR A 136 -14.26 3.83 14.50
N VAL A 137 -15.28 4.25 13.74
CA VAL A 137 -15.14 4.51 12.30
C VAL A 137 -14.37 5.82 12.12
N ILE A 138 -13.23 5.73 11.44
CA ILE A 138 -12.44 6.90 11.05
C ILE A 138 -12.93 7.43 9.70
N HIS A 139 -13.23 6.52 8.75
CA HIS A 139 -13.70 6.88 7.43
C HIS A 139 -14.46 5.72 6.76
N THR A 140 -15.38 6.05 5.85
CA THR A 140 -16.17 5.08 5.07
C THR A 140 -16.16 5.45 3.60
N VAL A 141 -15.87 4.49 2.72
CA VAL A 141 -16.04 4.61 1.28
C VAL A 141 -17.01 3.57 0.76
N ILE A 142 -17.93 4.04 -0.07
CA ILE A 142 -18.94 3.21 -0.73
C ILE A 142 -18.55 3.13 -2.19
N PHE A 143 -18.10 1.96 -2.63
CA PHE A 143 -17.94 1.70 -4.05
C PHE A 143 -19.29 1.24 -4.60
N LYS A 144 -19.81 2.00 -5.56
CA LYS A 144 -20.87 1.45 -6.41
C LYS A 144 -20.28 0.28 -7.17
N LYS A 145 -20.90 -0.90 -7.07
CA LYS A 145 -20.58 -2.02 -7.95
C LYS A 145 -20.86 -1.56 -9.37
N LEU A 146 -19.81 -1.19 -10.11
CA LEU A 146 -19.93 -1.00 -11.54
C LEU A 146 -20.36 -2.35 -12.11
N ARG A 147 -21.61 -2.44 -12.55
CA ARG A 147 -22.07 -3.51 -13.43
C ARG A 147 -21.31 -3.27 -14.73
N TYR A 148 -20.11 -3.81 -14.84
CA TYR A 148 -19.57 -4.06 -16.16
C TYR A 148 -20.54 -5.05 -16.81
N GLY A 149 -21.15 -4.59 -17.91
CA GLY A 149 -22.18 -5.30 -18.65
C GLY A 149 -21.75 -6.72 -18.98
N ALA A 150 -22.77 -7.57 -19.07
CA ALA A 150 -22.70 -8.95 -19.54
C ALA A 150 -21.98 -9.08 -20.89
#